data_AF-A0A9X9A6I6-F1
#
_entry.id   AF-A0A9X9A6I6-F1
#
_cell.length_a   1.000
_cell.length_b   1.000
_cell.length_c   1.000
_cell.angle_alpha   90.00
_cell.angle_beta   90.00
_cell.angle_gamma   90.00
#
_symmetry.space_group_name_H-M   'P 1'
#
loop_
_entity.id
_entity.type
_entity.pdbx_description
1 polymer ?
#
loop_
_entity_poly.entity_id
_entity_poly.type
_entity_poly.pdbx_seq_one_letter_code
_entity_poly.pdbx_strand_id
1 'polypeptide(L)'
;ATTSLFYTAKNSQDALSEYYPHINAGMLTLRGGGYPKQQFTNAIDYRDALMVGSPQQIIEKMLYQYELFGQQRFMAQIDFGGVSFDKIEKNIEFIATEILPAVRKHTAK
;
A
#
# COMPACT_ATOMS: atom_id res chain seq x y z
N ALA A 1 7.20 14.40 -4.36
CA ALA A 1 7.20 13.16 -3.55
C ALA A 1 5.76 12.84 -3.20
N THR A 2 5.37 11.57 -3.19
CA THR A 2 4.03 11.12 -2.78
C THR A 2 4.11 10.33 -1.47
N THR A 3 2.99 10.28 -0.74
CA THR A 3 2.89 9.54 0.52
C THR A 3 1.56 8.78 0.56
N SER A 4 1.55 7.57 1.11
CA SER A 4 0.32 6.80 1.29
C SER A 4 0.44 5.80 2.44
N LEU A 5 -0.72 5.39 2.96
CA LEU A 5 -0.84 4.18 3.76
C LEU A 5 -0.51 2.99 2.86
N PHE A 6 0.32 2.09 3.38
CA PHE A 6 0.88 1.00 2.60
C PHE A 6 0.65 -0.34 3.30
N TYR A 7 0.15 -1.31 2.54
CA TYR A 7 0.12 -2.70 2.97
C TYR A 7 0.20 -3.64 1.76
N THR A 8 1.07 -4.64 1.81
CA THR A 8 1.16 -5.63 0.73
C THR A 8 1.17 -7.05 1.26
N ALA A 9 0.58 -7.97 0.51
CA ALA A 9 0.60 -9.39 0.83
C ALA A 9 0.74 -10.18 -0.46
N LYS A 10 0.95 -11.50 -0.37
CA LYS A 10 1.18 -12.37 -1.54
C LYS A 10 0.11 -12.21 -2.63
N ASN A 11 -1.15 -11.97 -2.23
CA ASN A 11 -2.24 -11.67 -3.14
C ASN A 11 -3.11 -10.54 -2.57
N SER A 12 -3.98 -9.98 -3.42
CA SER A 12 -4.84 -8.85 -3.08
C SER A 12 -5.87 -9.18 -2.00
N GLN A 13 -6.39 -10.41 -1.99
CA GLN A 13 -7.39 -10.85 -1.02
C GLN A 13 -6.81 -10.88 0.39
N ASP A 14 -5.59 -11.39 0.54
CA ASP A 14 -4.84 -11.39 1.80
C ASP A 14 -4.55 -9.95 2.23
N ALA A 15 -4.07 -9.11 1.31
CA ALA A 15 -3.77 -7.70 1.61
C ALA A 15 -5.01 -6.96 2.15
N LEU A 16 -6.17 -7.17 1.53
CA LEU A 16 -7.43 -6.56 1.96
C LEU A 16 -7.90 -7.12 3.31
N SER A 17 -7.96 -8.46 3.44
CA SER A 17 -8.44 -9.12 4.65
C SER A 17 -7.56 -8.80 5.87
N GLU A 18 -6.25 -8.82 5.68
CA GLU A 18 -5.29 -8.60 6.74
C GLU A 18 -5.24 -7.14 7.20
N TYR A 19 -5.43 -6.17 6.29
CA TYR A 19 -5.26 -4.75 6.60
C TYR A 19 -6.56 -4.03 6.97
N TYR A 20 -7.73 -4.47 6.48
CA TYR A 20 -9.00 -3.81 6.78
C TYR A 20 -9.26 -3.61 8.29
N PRO A 21 -9.01 -4.60 9.19
CA PRO A 21 -9.21 -4.41 10.61
C PRO A 21 -8.36 -3.27 11.19
N HIS A 22 -7.12 -3.14 10.71
CA HIS A 22 -6.16 -2.15 11.18
C HIS A 22 -6.54 -0.74 10.72
N ILE A 23 -6.80 -0.55 9.42
CA ILE A 23 -7.20 0.77 8.91
C ILE A 23 -8.56 1.20 9.51
N ASN A 24 -9.50 0.27 9.69
CA ASN A 24 -10.79 0.57 10.28
C ASN A 24 -10.66 0.98 11.76
N ALA A 25 -9.89 0.23 12.56
CA ALA A 25 -9.64 0.56 13.96
C ALA A 25 -8.90 1.90 14.09
N GLY A 26 -7.86 2.12 13.29
CA GLY A 26 -7.12 3.38 13.28
C GLY A 26 -8.00 4.59 12.93
N MET A 27 -8.89 4.44 11.94
CA MET A 27 -9.82 5.51 11.57
C MET A 27 -10.90 5.74 12.61
N LEU A 28 -11.44 4.68 13.24
CA LEU A 28 -12.35 4.81 14.38
C LEU A 28 -11.71 5.62 15.50
N THR A 29 -10.46 5.33 15.86
CA THR A 29 -9.74 6.06 16.91
C THR A 29 -9.46 7.51 16.53
N LEU A 30 -9.05 7.77 15.29
CA LEU A 30 -8.66 9.12 14.85
C LEU A 30 -9.85 10.05 14.55
N ARG A 31 -10.95 9.49 14.02
CA ARG A 31 -12.05 10.28 13.43
C ARG A 31 -13.42 9.95 14.02
N GLY A 32 -13.51 9.00 14.95
CA GLY A 32 -14.79 8.54 15.51
C GLY A 32 -15.65 7.71 14.54
N GLY A 33 -15.17 7.47 13.31
CA GLY A 33 -15.86 6.73 12.27
C GLY A 33 -14.92 5.75 11.57
N GLY A 34 -15.43 4.55 11.26
CA GLY A 34 -14.67 3.51 10.58
C GLY A 34 -14.36 3.83 9.13
N TYR A 35 -13.45 3.06 8.54
CA TYR A 35 -13.15 3.19 7.12
C TYR A 35 -14.22 2.43 6.31
N PRO A 36 -14.90 3.07 5.33
CA PRO A 36 -15.98 2.43 4.58
C PRO A 36 -15.48 1.17 3.84
N LYS A 37 -16.07 0.01 4.14
CA LYS A 37 -15.62 -1.27 3.59
C LYS A 37 -15.65 -1.30 2.05
N GLN A 38 -16.70 -0.73 1.45
CA GLN A 38 -16.84 -0.66 -0.01
C GLN A 38 -15.78 0.24 -0.66
N GLN A 39 -15.38 1.32 0.02
CA GLN A 39 -14.27 2.15 -0.45
C GLN A 39 -12.96 1.36 -0.36
N PHE A 40 -12.76 0.63 0.74
CA PHE A 40 -11.55 -0.16 0.94
C PHE A 40 -11.40 -1.31 -0.06
N THR A 41 -12.48 -1.95 -0.49
CA THR A 41 -12.41 -2.99 -1.53
C THR A 41 -11.92 -2.45 -2.88
N ASN A 42 -12.12 -1.16 -3.14
CA ASN A 42 -11.60 -0.51 -4.35
C ASN A 42 -10.12 -0.16 -4.23
N ALA A 43 -9.52 -0.30 -3.05
CA ALA A 43 -8.10 -0.03 -2.82
C ALA A 43 -7.17 -0.94 -3.62
N ILE A 44 -7.65 -1.94 -4.37
CA ILE A 44 -6.83 -2.74 -5.30
C ILE A 44 -6.72 -2.13 -6.70
N ASP A 45 -7.57 -1.17 -7.05
CA ASP A 45 -7.53 -0.47 -8.35
C ASP A 45 -6.26 0.39 -8.42
N TYR A 46 -5.57 0.37 -9.56
CA TYR A 46 -4.32 1.09 -9.76
C TYR A 46 -4.46 2.62 -9.65
N ARG A 47 -5.68 3.14 -9.78
CA ARG A 47 -6.01 4.56 -9.67
C ARG A 47 -6.32 4.99 -8.23
N ASP A 48 -6.53 4.05 -7.32
CA ASP A 48 -6.80 4.38 -5.92
C ASP A 48 -5.54 4.91 -5.22
N ALA A 49 -5.74 5.87 -4.30
CA ALA A 49 -4.64 6.51 -3.58
C ALA A 49 -4.02 5.59 -2.52
N LEU A 50 -4.78 4.62 -1.98
CA LEU A 50 -4.26 3.66 -1.01
C LEU A 50 -3.32 2.67 -1.68
N MET A 51 -2.13 2.50 -1.10
CA MET A 51 -1.15 1.52 -1.56
C MET A 51 -1.40 0.17 -0.88
N VAL A 52 -2.55 -0.44 -1.19
CA VAL A 52 -2.94 -1.77 -0.70
C VAL A 52 -3.05 -2.74 -1.88
N GLY A 53 -2.50 -3.95 -1.75
CA GLY A 53 -2.62 -5.00 -2.78
C GLY A 53 -1.44 -5.97 -2.83
N SER A 54 -1.37 -6.76 -3.90
CA SER A 54 -0.19 -7.60 -4.18
C SER A 54 1.02 -6.76 -4.59
N PRO A 55 2.26 -7.29 -4.50
CA PRO A 55 3.45 -6.58 -4.97
C PRO A 55 3.31 -6.05 -6.40
N GLN A 56 2.69 -6.83 -7.30
CA GLN A 56 2.46 -6.45 -8.69
C GLN A 56 1.51 -5.26 -8.81
N GLN A 57 0.42 -5.23 -8.03
CA GLN A 57 -0.50 -4.08 -8.01
C GLN A 57 0.16 -2.84 -7.44
N ILE A 58 1.00 -2.98 -6.41
CA ILE A 58 1.76 -1.86 -5.86
C ILE A 58 2.74 -1.31 -6.91
N ILE A 59 3.44 -2.17 -7.65
CA ILE A 59 4.32 -1.76 -8.74
C ILE A 59 3.53 -0.97 -9.80
N GLU A 60 2.40 -1.51 -10.26
CA GLU A 60 1.53 -0.85 -11.25
C GLU A 60 1.10 0.55 -10.78
N LYS A 61 0.66 0.66 -9.52
CA LYS A 61 0.30 1.94 -8.90
C LYS A 61 1.45 2.92 -8.84
N MET A 62 2.63 2.47 -8.43
CA MET A 62 3.81 3.33 -8.33
C MET A 62 4.24 3.85 -9.70
N LEU A 63 4.16 3.00 -10.74
CA LEU A 63 4.46 3.40 -12.12
C LEU A 63 3.41 4.36 -12.67
N TYR A 64 2.12 4.08 -12.44
CA TYR A 64 1.04 5.00 -12.81
C TYR A 64 1.22 6.37 -12.15
N GLN A 65 1.49 6.41 -10.85
CA GLN A 65 1.80 7.67 -10.16
C GLN A 65 3.04 8.35 -10.76
N TYR A 66 4.07 7.57 -11.12
CA TYR A 66 5.29 8.10 -11.72
C TYR A 66 5.03 8.75 -13.08
N GLU A 67 4.18 8.17 -13.91
CA GLU A 67 3.74 8.76 -15.17
C GLU A 67 2.96 10.06 -14.96
N LEU A 68 2.10 10.11 -13.94
CA LEU A 68 1.30 11.30 -13.63
C LEU A 68 2.10 12.45 -13.01
N PHE A 69 3.01 12.14 -12.08
CA PHE A 69 3.63 13.16 -11.20
C PHE A 69 5.15 13.23 -11.31
N GLY A 70 5.82 12.27 -11.98
CA GLY A 70 7.27 12.21 -12.09
C GLY A 70 8.00 12.09 -10.74
N GLN A 71 7.35 11.55 -9.70
CA GLN A 71 7.91 11.55 -8.35
C GLN A 71 9.18 10.69 -8.25
N GLN A 72 10.21 11.25 -7.61
CA GLN A 72 11.48 10.56 -7.34
C GLN A 72 11.54 9.91 -5.95
N ARG A 73 10.51 10.14 -5.12
CA ARG A 73 10.42 9.65 -3.74
C ARG A 73 8.99 9.29 -3.41
N PHE A 74 8.82 8.10 -2.83
CA PHE A 74 7.59 7.62 -2.23
C PHE A 74 7.82 7.38 -0.72
N MET A 75 6.91 7.84 0.12
CA MET A 75 6.92 7.60 1.56
C MET A 75 5.78 6.65 1.93
N ALA A 76 6.13 5.50 2.51
CA ALA A 76 5.19 4.47 2.90
C ALA A 76 4.94 4.50 4.41
N GLN A 77 3.69 4.62 4.83
CA GLN A 77 3.30 4.39 6.22
C GLN A 77 2.79 2.95 6.36
N ILE A 78 3.59 2.08 6.98
CA ILE A 78 3.39 0.61 6.97
C ILE A 78 2.86 0.03 8.29
N ASP A 79 2.82 0.83 9.36
CA ASP A 79 2.52 0.42 10.74
C ASP A 79 1.17 0.95 11.25
N PHE A 80 0.33 1.48 10.35
CA PHE A 80 -0.93 2.13 10.72
C PHE A 80 -1.97 1.15 11.29
N GLY A 81 -2.57 1.48 12.42
CA GLY A 81 -3.68 0.71 13.00
C GLY A 81 -3.27 -0.55 13.77
N GLY A 82 -2.01 -0.61 14.22
CA GLY A 82 -1.53 -1.72 15.06
C GLY A 82 -1.27 -3.00 14.29
N VAL A 83 -0.72 -2.89 13.08
CA VAL A 83 -0.25 -4.05 12.30
C VAL A 83 0.83 -4.78 13.10
N SER A 84 0.79 -6.11 13.13
CA SER A 84 1.79 -6.90 13.86
C SER A 84 3.18 -6.75 13.24
N PHE A 85 4.22 -6.85 14.07
CA PHE A 85 5.61 -6.70 13.62
C PHE A 85 5.97 -7.67 12.49
N ASP A 86 5.55 -8.94 12.58
CA ASP A 86 5.84 -9.96 11.56
C ASP A 86 5.28 -9.59 10.18
N LYS A 87 4.12 -8.92 10.13
CA LYS A 87 3.52 -8.41 8.89
C LYS A 87 4.28 -7.20 8.36
N ILE A 88 4.74 -6.32 9.24
CA ILE A 88 5.57 -5.16 8.87
C ILE A 88 6.90 -5.64 8.27
N GLU A 89 7.56 -6.62 8.89
CA GLU A 89 8.78 -7.23 8.39
C GLU A 89 8.59 -7.80 6.99
N LYS A 90 7.49 -8.53 6.78
CA LYS A 90 7.14 -9.08 5.48
C LYS A 90 6.84 -8.01 4.42
N ASN A 91 6.19 -6.91 4.80
CA ASN A 91 6.01 -5.76 3.91
C ASN A 91 7.37 -5.18 3.48
N ILE A 92 8.31 -5.03 4.42
CA ILE A 92 9.67 -4.54 4.15
C ILE A 92 10.40 -5.49 3.21
N GLU A 93 10.27 -6.80 3.41
CA GLU A 93 10.82 -7.82 2.53
C GLU A 93 10.29 -7.65 1.09
N PHE A 94 8.97 -7.62 0.89
CA PHE A 94 8.37 -7.41 -0.44
C PHE A 94 8.80 -6.10 -1.09
N ILE A 95 8.92 -5.03 -0.30
CA ILE A 95 9.42 -3.74 -0.79
C ILE A 95 10.84 -3.89 -1.32
N ALA A 96 11.72 -4.54 -0.57
CA ALA A 96 13.13 -4.67 -0.90
C ALA A 96 13.41 -5.65 -2.05
N THR A 97 12.70 -6.78 -2.09
CA THR A 97 13.01 -7.90 -3.00
C THR A 97 12.22 -7.88 -4.30
N GLU A 98 10.98 -7.37 -4.30
CA GLU A 98 10.10 -7.40 -5.47
C GLU A 98 9.79 -6.00 -6.00
N ILE A 99 9.26 -5.11 -5.15
CA ILE A 99 8.67 -3.85 -5.59
C ILE A 99 9.75 -2.85 -6.03
N LEU A 100 10.75 -2.60 -5.18
CA LEU A 100 11.77 -1.59 -5.45
C LEU A 100 12.62 -1.95 -6.69
N PRO A 101 13.08 -3.20 -6.89
CA PRO A 101 13.80 -3.58 -8.11
C PRO A 101 12.95 -3.40 -9.37
N ALA A 102 11.67 -3.80 -9.33
CA ALA A 102 10.77 -3.67 -10.47
C ALA A 102 10.49 -2.21 -10.84
N VAL A 103 10.22 -1.35 -9.85
CA VAL A 103 9.99 0.09 -10.10
C VAL A 103 11.25 0.76 -10.63
N ARG A 104 12.43 0.46 -10.06
CA ARG A 104 13.72 1.00 -10.54
C ARG A 104 14.01 0.60 -11.97
N LYS A 105 13.70 -0.63 -12.38
CA LYS A 105 13.91 -1.09 -13.76
C LYS A 105 13.15 -0.23 -14.79
N HIS A 106 11.97 0.28 -14.43
CA HIS A 106 11.12 1.07 -15.34
C HIS A 106 11.37 2.58 -15.22
N THR A 107 11.95 3.05 -14.11
CA THR A 107 12.16 4.48 -13.85
C THR A 107 13.62 4.90 -13.94
N ALA A 108 14.57 3.96 -13.94
CA ALA A 108 15.98 4.23 -14.21
C ALA A 108 16.15 4.67 -15.67
N LYS A 109 16.63 5.90 -15.84
CA LYS A 109 17.18 6.39 -17.10
C LYS A 109 18.62 5.95 -17.26
#